data_AF-A0A8X6WE27-F1
#
_entry.id   AF-A0A8X6WE27-F1
#
_cell.length_a   1.000
_cell.length_b   1.000
_cell.length_c   1.000
_cell.angle_alpha   90.00
_cell.angle_beta   90.00
_cell.angle_gamma   90.00
#
_symmetry.space_group_name_H-M   'P 1'
#
loop_
_entity.id
_entity.type
_entity.pdbx_description
1 polymer ?
#
loop_
_entity_poly.entity_id
_entity_poly.type
_entity_poly.pdbx_seq_one_letter_code
_entity_poly.pdbx_strand_id
1 'polypeptide(L)'
;MLGSRTDLHIFDAGSVNGTRYCNEILFPYVRLFRDAMGLQFLFMDDNAPCHRTVAAKQLLESEDIERMDWPARSPDLNPIEHVWDFLGRRLAARTLPPVTIRELRLALQDEWAAMP
;
A
#
# COMPACT_ATOMS: atom_id res chain seq x y z
N MET A 1 5.70 -8.97 16.79
CA MET A 1 4.66 -9.66 16.00
C MET A 1 4.29 -8.69 14.89
N LEU A 2 4.40 -9.07 13.61
CA LEU A 2 3.86 -8.23 12.55
C LEU A 2 2.34 -8.14 12.78
N GLY A 3 1.83 -6.92 12.89
CA GLY A 3 0.39 -6.68 12.95
C GLY A 3 -0.27 -7.08 11.63
N SER A 4 -1.59 -7.14 11.60
CA SER A 4 -2.38 -7.39 10.38
C SER A 4 -2.24 -6.30 9.31
N ARG A 5 -1.60 -5.17 9.64
CA ARG A 5 -1.41 -4.02 8.75
C ARG A 5 -0.04 -3.38 8.91
N THR A 6 0.44 -2.73 7.86
CA THR A 6 1.59 -1.82 7.89
C THR A 6 1.18 -0.46 8.44
N ASP A 7 2.15 0.43 8.62
CA ASP A 7 1.86 1.87 8.68
C ASP A 7 1.31 2.38 7.34
N LEU A 8 0.51 3.45 7.39
CA LEU A 8 0.06 4.15 6.20
C LEU A 8 1.21 5.00 5.65
N HIS A 9 1.85 4.51 4.59
CA HIS A 9 2.91 5.25 3.91
C HIS A 9 2.31 6.37 3.05
N ILE A 10 2.80 7.60 3.26
CA ILE A 10 2.35 8.79 2.53
C ILE A 10 3.54 9.38 1.78
N PHE A 11 3.45 9.42 0.46
CA PHE A 11 4.45 10.07 -0.39
C PHE A 11 4.37 11.60 -0.22
N ASP A 12 5.49 12.24 0.13
CA ASP A 12 5.52 13.68 0.44
C ASP A 12 5.24 14.60 -0.76
N ALA A 13 5.72 14.24 -1.95
CA ALA A 13 5.51 14.98 -3.20
C ALA A 13 5.93 14.13 -4.40
N GLY A 14 5.48 14.51 -5.60
CA GLY A 14 5.91 13.90 -6.87
C GLY A 14 5.21 12.58 -7.21
N SER A 15 5.41 12.09 -8.43
CA SER A 15 4.85 10.82 -8.87
C SER A 15 5.63 9.63 -8.31
N VAL A 16 4.93 8.49 -8.18
CA VAL A 16 5.56 7.22 -7.81
C VAL A 16 6.04 6.55 -9.09
N ASN A 17 7.35 6.42 -9.25
CA ASN A 17 7.98 5.63 -10.32
C ASN A 17 8.44 4.28 -9.77
N GLY A 18 8.95 3.40 -10.65
CA GLY A 18 9.39 2.06 -10.26
C GLY A 18 10.47 2.04 -9.18
N THR A 19 11.49 2.91 -9.29
CA THR A 19 12.56 3.01 -8.29
C THR A 19 12.02 3.42 -6.94
N ARG A 20 11.14 4.43 -6.92
CA ARG A 20 10.50 4.91 -5.70
C ARG A 20 9.65 3.83 -5.05
N TYR A 21 8.86 3.14 -5.85
CA TYR A 21 8.05 2.02 -5.41
C TYR A 21 8.91 0.89 -4.79
N CYS A 22 10.05 0.56 -5.39
CA CYS A 22 10.98 -0.42 -4.84
C CYS A 22 11.51 0.01 -3.45
N ASN A 23 12.01 1.24 -3.34
CA ASN A 23 12.70 1.73 -2.15
C ASN A 23 11.77 2.09 -1.00
N GLU A 24 10.59 2.62 -1.30
CA GLU A 24 9.65 3.13 -0.29
C GLU A 24 8.52 2.15 0.01
N ILE A 25 8.23 1.17 -0.87
CA ILE A 25 7.14 0.20 -0.67
C ILE A 25 7.63 -1.25 -0.58
N LEU A 26 8.23 -1.78 -1.64
CA LEU A 26 8.56 -3.22 -1.71
C LEU A 26 9.59 -3.63 -0.66
N PHE A 27 10.71 -2.92 -0.61
CA PHE A 27 11.81 -3.24 0.29
C PHE A 27 11.48 -3.03 1.78
N PRO A 28 10.85 -1.90 2.21
CA PRO A 28 10.58 -1.68 3.63
C PRO A 28 9.33 -2.40 4.15
N TYR A 29 8.33 -2.70 3.30
CA TYR A 29 7.08 -3.31 3.78
C TYR A 29 6.87 -4.73 3.26
N VAL A 30 6.87 -4.93 1.94
CA VAL A 30 6.50 -6.23 1.34
C VAL A 30 7.51 -7.32 1.72
N ARG A 31 8.80 -7.01 1.69
CA ARG A 31 9.89 -7.90 2.12
C ARG A 31 9.74 -8.35 3.59
N LEU A 32 9.35 -7.44 4.50
CA LEU A 32 9.17 -7.80 5.91
C LEU A 32 8.04 -8.81 6.11
N PHE A 33 6.93 -8.65 5.38
CA PHE A 33 5.84 -9.60 5.42
C PHE A 33 6.23 -10.94 4.81
N ARG A 34 6.99 -10.91 3.70
CA ARG A 34 7.58 -12.11 3.14
C ARG A 34 8.41 -12.87 4.17
N ASP A 35 9.36 -12.19 4.82
CA ASP A 35 10.27 -12.83 5.78
C ASP A 35 9.51 -13.50 6.95
N ALA A 36 8.38 -12.92 7.36
CA ALA A 36 7.57 -13.46 8.45
C ALA A 36 6.58 -14.56 8.04
N MET A 37 6.01 -14.47 6.85
CA MET A 37 5.00 -15.42 6.33
C MET A 37 5.65 -16.60 5.60
N GLY A 38 6.90 -16.45 5.15
CA GLY A 38 7.67 -17.46 4.45
C GLY A 38 7.23 -17.72 3.01
N LEU A 39 7.55 -18.91 2.52
CA LEU A 39 7.40 -19.32 1.11
C LEU A 39 5.98 -19.24 0.54
N GLN A 40 4.97 -19.24 1.41
CA GLN A 40 3.55 -19.20 1.02
C GLN A 40 3.03 -17.76 0.85
N PHE A 41 3.86 -16.75 1.10
CA PHE A 41 3.48 -15.36 0.92
C PHE A 41 3.29 -15.04 -0.57
N LEU A 42 2.06 -14.68 -0.93
CA LEU A 42 1.69 -14.25 -2.27
C LEU A 42 1.38 -12.74 -2.24
N PHE A 43 2.15 -11.95 -2.98
CA PHE A 43 1.99 -10.51 -3.06
C PHE A 43 0.97 -10.11 -4.14
N MET A 44 0.02 -9.23 -3.80
CA MET A 44 -0.97 -8.73 -4.76
C MET A 44 -0.85 -7.20 -4.93
N ASP A 45 -0.93 -6.74 -6.19
CA ASP A 45 -0.99 -5.33 -6.58
C ASP A 45 -1.99 -5.10 -7.73
N ASP A 46 -2.30 -3.84 -8.05
CA ASP A 46 -3.30 -3.42 -9.05
C ASP A 46 -2.79 -3.30 -10.50
N ASN A 47 -1.56 -3.74 -10.78
CA ASN A 47 -0.86 -3.54 -12.06
C ASN A 47 -0.57 -2.08 -12.46
N ALA A 48 -0.55 -1.10 -11.54
CA ALA A 48 -0.16 0.27 -11.90
C ALA A 48 1.22 0.32 -12.60
N PRO A 49 1.47 1.30 -13.50
CA PRO A 49 2.71 1.34 -14.30
C PRO A 49 4.00 1.28 -13.48
N CYS A 50 4.03 1.89 -12.28
CA CYS A 50 5.19 1.83 -11.38
C CYS A 50 5.45 0.42 -10.82
N HIS A 51 4.41 -0.38 -10.61
CA HIS A 51 4.50 -1.75 -10.09
C HIS A 51 5.04 -2.73 -11.15
N ARG A 52 4.87 -2.40 -12.44
CA ARG A 52 5.23 -3.26 -13.58
C ARG A 52 6.53 -2.86 -14.27
N THR A 53 7.35 -2.04 -13.63
CA THR A 53 8.69 -1.71 -14.11
C THR A 53 9.66 -2.89 -14.00
N VAL A 54 10.73 -2.89 -14.80
CA VAL A 54 11.79 -3.90 -14.73
C VAL A 54 12.41 -3.97 -13.34
N ALA A 55 12.66 -2.81 -12.71
CA ALA A 55 13.21 -2.74 -11.36
C ALA A 55 12.30 -3.43 -10.33
N ALA A 56 10.98 -3.17 -10.37
CA ALA A 56 10.03 -3.80 -9.45
C ALA A 56 9.95 -5.32 -9.68
N LYS A 57 10.03 -5.77 -10.93
CA LYS A 57 10.07 -7.21 -11.25
C LYS A 57 11.32 -7.87 -10.67
N GLN A 58 12.49 -7.31 -10.97
CA GLN A 58 13.78 -7.84 -10.51
C GLN A 58 13.89 -7.90 -8.99
N LEU A 59 13.37 -6.88 -8.29
CA LEU A 59 13.40 -6.86 -6.82
C LEU A 59 12.54 -7.98 -6.22
N LEU A 60 11.32 -8.18 -6.72
CA LEU A 60 10.48 -9.28 -6.23
C LEU A 60 11.12 -10.65 -6.51
N GLU A 61 11.71 -10.83 -7.69
CA GLU A 61 12.43 -12.06 -8.04
C GLU A 61 13.63 -12.30 -7.11
N SER A 62 14.41 -11.26 -6.79
CA SER A 62 15.57 -11.39 -5.90
C SER A 62 15.20 -11.67 -4.44
N GLU A 63 14.01 -11.25 -4.01
CA GLU A 63 13.50 -11.48 -2.65
C GLU A 63 12.62 -12.75 -2.57
N ASP A 64 12.54 -13.54 -3.65
CA ASP A 64 11.72 -14.77 -3.74
C ASP A 64 10.24 -14.50 -3.37
N ILE A 65 9.72 -13.37 -3.84
CA ILE A 65 8.34 -12.92 -3.62
C ILE A 65 7.52 -13.23 -4.87
N GLU A 66 6.64 -14.22 -4.75
CA GLU A 66 5.67 -14.51 -5.79
C GLU A 66 4.61 -13.40 -5.85
N ARG A 67 4.30 -12.95 -7.07
CA ARG A 67 3.25 -11.98 -7.31
C ARG A 67 2.04 -12.68 -7.89
N MET A 68 0.86 -12.40 -7.34
CA MET A 68 -0.41 -12.88 -7.85
C MET A 68 -0.65 -12.35 -9.27
N ASP A 69 -1.06 -13.25 -10.16
CA ASP A 69 -1.62 -12.87 -11.45
C ASP A 69 -2.96 -12.17 -11.23
N TRP A 70 -3.03 -10.90 -11.61
CA TRP A 70 -4.19 -10.06 -11.39
C TRP A 70 -4.68 -9.44 -12.70
N PRO A 71 -5.98 -9.50 -13.03
CA PRO A 71 -6.50 -8.90 -14.25
C PRO A 71 -6.36 -7.38 -14.22
N ALA A 72 -5.94 -6.79 -15.35
CA ALA A 72 -5.87 -5.35 -15.47
C ALA A 72 -7.26 -4.71 -15.34
N ARG A 73 -7.33 -3.50 -14.76
CA ARG A 73 -8.57 -2.69 -14.64
C ARG A 73 -9.72 -3.39 -13.92
N SER A 74 -9.41 -4.15 -12.87
CA SER A 74 -10.42 -4.80 -12.02
C SER A 74 -10.43 -4.18 -10.61
N PRO A 75 -10.83 -2.89 -10.47
CA PRO A 75 -10.86 -2.22 -9.17
C PRO A 75 -11.83 -2.91 -8.20
N ASP A 76 -12.96 -3.43 -8.70
CA ASP A 76 -13.99 -4.12 -7.93
C ASP A 76 -13.45 -5.35 -7.18
N LEU A 77 -12.35 -5.94 -7.67
CA LEU A 77 -11.73 -7.11 -7.06
C LEU A 77 -10.63 -6.72 -6.08
N ASN A 78 -10.12 -5.49 -6.11
CA ASN A 78 -8.94 -5.08 -5.35
C ASN A 78 -9.34 -4.77 -3.89
N PRO A 79 -8.97 -5.62 -2.90
CA PRO A 79 -9.41 -5.45 -1.52
C PRO A 79 -8.95 -4.14 -0.88
N ILE A 80 -7.90 -3.50 -1.40
CA ILE A 80 -7.45 -2.19 -0.90
C ILE A 80 -8.50 -1.09 -1.15
N GLU A 81 -9.37 -1.23 -2.16
CA GLU A 81 -10.43 -0.27 -2.45
C GLU A 81 -11.45 -0.22 -1.31
N HIS A 82 -11.75 -1.37 -0.68
CA HIS A 82 -12.61 -1.40 0.49
C HIS A 82 -11.98 -0.70 1.70
N VAL A 83 -10.65 -0.79 1.83
CA VAL A 83 -9.90 -0.09 2.88
C VAL A 83 -9.92 1.42 2.62
N TRP A 84 -9.75 1.85 1.36
CA TRP A 84 -9.83 3.27 0.99
C TRP A 84 -11.23 3.85 1.20
N ASP A 85 -12.29 3.13 0.81
CA ASP A 85 -13.66 3.54 1.06
C ASP A 85 -13.96 3.64 2.57
N PHE A 86 -13.49 2.69 3.38
CA PHE A 86 -13.61 2.76 4.83
C PHE A 86 -12.94 4.03 5.40
N LEU A 87 -11.68 4.29 5.05
CA LEU A 87 -10.96 5.48 5.48
C LEU A 87 -11.66 6.77 5.03
N GLY A 88 -12.14 6.80 3.78
CA GLY A 88 -12.87 7.94 3.23
C GLY A 88 -14.14 8.25 4.03
N ARG A 89 -14.92 7.23 4.40
CA ARG A 89 -16.12 7.39 5.24
C ARG A 89 -15.77 7.90 6.64
N ARG A 90 -14.70 7.38 7.25
CA ARG A 90 -14.24 7.83 8.57
C ARG A 90 -13.79 9.29 8.53
N LEU A 91 -13.02 9.66 7.51
CA LEU A 91 -12.59 11.04 7.30
C LEU A 91 -13.77 11.99 7.11
N ALA A 92 -14.77 11.59 6.31
CA ALA A 92 -15.98 12.37 6.07
C ALA A 92 -16.86 12.53 7.31
N ALA A 93 -16.81 11.57 8.25
CA ALA A 93 -17.55 11.61 9.50
C ALA A 93 -16.88 12.45 10.61
N ARG A 94 -15.67 12.97 10.39
CA ARG A 94 -14.96 13.80 11.38
C ARG A 94 -15.71 15.11 11.62
N THR A 95 -15.80 15.51 12.88
CA THR A 95 -16.43 16.79 13.28
C THR A 95 -15.67 18.00 12.74
N LEU A 96 -14.34 17.91 12.64
CA LEU A 96 -13.48 18.91 12.05
C LEU A 96 -12.85 18.34 10.78
N PRO A 97 -13.37 18.66 9.59
CA PRO A 97 -12.77 18.21 8.34
C PRO A 97 -11.42 18.89 8.13
N PRO A 98 -10.40 18.18 7.61
CA PRO A 98 -9.10 18.78 7.32
C PRO A 98 -9.21 19.80 6.19
N VAL A 99 -8.60 20.97 6.37
CA VAL A 99 -8.59 22.05 5.36
C VAL A 99 -7.21 22.31 4.77
N THR A 100 -6.17 21.66 5.32
CA THR A 100 -4.80 21.67 4.78
C THR A 100 -4.31 20.26 4.46
N ILE A 101 -3.32 20.15 3.56
CA ILE A 101 -2.65 18.85 3.27
C ILE A 101 -2.05 18.23 4.54
N ARG A 102 -1.50 19.07 5.43
CA ARG A 102 -0.95 18.60 6.72
C ARG A 102 -2.03 18.00 7.61
N GLU A 103 -3.17 18.68 7.74
CA GLU A 103 -4.30 18.16 8.52
C GLU A 103 -4.88 16.89 7.90
N LEU A 104 -4.95 16.83 6.56
CA LEU A 104 -5.43 15.65 5.85
C LEU A 104 -4.51 14.45 6.13
N ARG A 105 -3.19 14.65 6.06
CA ARG A 105 -2.20 13.62 6.41
C ARG A 105 -2.42 13.08 7.82
N LEU A 106 -2.50 13.99 8.80
CA LEU A 106 -2.68 13.61 10.21
C LEU A 106 -4.00 12.86 10.42
N ALA A 107 -5.09 13.38 9.85
CA ALA A 107 -6.39 12.74 9.94
C ALA A 107 -6.39 11.33 9.31
N LEU A 108 -5.77 11.13 8.15
CA LEU A 108 -5.64 9.80 7.54
C LEU A 108 -4.84 8.84 8.41
N GLN A 109 -3.75 9.31 9.04
CA GLN A 109 -2.94 8.50 9.95
C GLN A 109 -3.71 8.13 11.23
N ASP A 110 -4.48 9.06 11.80
CA ASP A 110 -5.34 8.81 12.95
C ASP A 110 -6.40 7.74 12.64
N GLU A 111 -7.12 7.89 11.52
CA GLU A 111 -8.16 6.94 11.13
C GLU A 111 -7.59 5.56 10.75
N TRP A 112 -6.41 5.52 10.12
CA TRP A 112 -5.68 4.28 9.87
C TRP A 112 -5.27 3.59 11.18
N ALA A 113 -4.73 4.35 12.13
CA ALA A 113 -4.34 3.83 13.43
C ALA A 113 -5.53 3.28 14.25
N ALA A 114 -6.72 3.86 14.05
CA ALA A 114 -7.96 3.44 14.68
C ALA A 114 -8.68 2.28 13.95
N MET A 115 -8.16 1.80 12.81
CA MET A 115 -8.71 0.61 12.15
C MET A 115 -8.59 -0.62 13.05
N PRO A 116 -9.65 -1.43 13.15
CA PRO A 116 -9.68 -2.64 13.98
C PRO A 116 -8.66 -3.70 13.53
#